data_AF-A0A357YFI4-F1
#
_entry.id   AF-A0A357YFI4-F1
#
_cell.length_a   1.000
_cell.length_b   1.000
_cell.length_c   1.000
_cell.angle_alpha   90.00
_cell.angle_beta   90.00
_cell.angle_gamma   90.00
#
_symmetry.space_group_name_H-M   'P 1'
#
loop_
_entity.id
_entity.type
_entity.pdbx_description
1 polymer ?
#
loop_
_entity_poly.entity_id
_entity_poly.type
_entity_poly.pdbx_seq_one_letter_code
_entity_poly.pdbx_strand_id
1 'polypeptide(L)' 'EQIETLFMMTAVPYGYLSSSIVKEVAALNGPIDSFVPPAVKAALVKKYSETGRPDGMEAP' A
#
# COMPACT_ATOMS: atom_id res chain seq x y z
N GLU A 1 19.87 23.68 20.06
CA GLU A 1 18.64 22.84 20.08
C GLU A 1 19.04 21.42 19.71
N GLN A 2 18.85 20.44 20.60
CA GLN A 2 19.28 19.05 20.41
C GLN A 2 18.09 18.21 19.95
N ILE A 3 18.19 17.60 18.77
CA ILE A 3 17.24 16.61 18.27
C ILE A 3 17.72 15.23 18.73
N GLU A 4 16.86 14.47 19.38
CA GLU A 4 17.11 13.07 19.71
C GLU A 4 16.27 12.16 18.80
N THR A 5 16.91 11.13 18.25
CA THR A 5 16.24 10.13 17.41
C THR A 5 15.98 8.87 18.24
N LEU A 6 14.71 8.53 18.39
CA LEU A 6 14.29 7.29 19.03
C LEU A 6 14.01 6.23 17.98
N PHE A 7 14.62 5.05 18.12
CA PHE A 7 14.32 3.88 17.31
C PHE A 7 13.29 3.01 18.02
N MET A 8 12.30 2.53 17.27
CA MET A 8 11.27 1.62 17.77
C MET A 8 11.28 0.33 16.96
N MET A 9 11.00 -0.78 17.64
CA MET A 9 10.84 -2.09 16.99
C MET A 9 9.42 -2.24 16.44
N THR A 10 9.30 -2.81 15.25
CA THR A 10 8.00 -3.19 14.69
C THR A 10 7.39 -4.34 15.48
N ALA A 11 6.07 -4.36 15.65
CA ALA A 11 5.39 -5.51 16.23
C ALA A 11 5.56 -6.76 15.33
N VAL A 12 5.75 -7.93 15.96
CA VAL A 12 6.05 -9.20 15.27
C VAL A 12 5.11 -9.50 14.09
N PRO A 13 3.77 -9.33 14.20
CA PRO A 13 2.85 -9.62 13.09
C PRO A 13 3.00 -8.70 11.87
N TYR A 14 3.73 -7.59 11.98
CA TYR A 14 3.91 -6.63 10.89
C TYR A 14 5.37 -6.54 10.40
N GLY A 15 6.27 -7.38 10.91
CA GLY A 15 7.69 -7.35 10.56
C GLY A 15 7.98 -7.64 9.08
N TYR A 16 7.04 -8.27 8.37
CA TYR A 16 7.14 -8.55 6.93
C TYR A 16 6.54 -7.45 6.04
N LEU A 17 5.84 -6.47 6.61
CA LEU A 17 5.18 -5.43 5.84
C LEU A 17 6.18 -4.34 5.44
N SER A 18 6.17 -3.99 4.16
CA SER A 18 6.84 -2.82 3.63
C SER A 18 5.97 -2.13 2.60
N SER A 19 6.14 -0.82 2.44
CA SER A 19 5.42 -0.04 1.43
C SER A 19 5.68 -0.56 0.00
N SER A 20 6.85 -1.15 -0.26
CA SER A 20 7.17 -1.73 -1.57
C SER A 20 6.28 -2.92 -1.90
N ILE A 21 6.17 -3.89 -0.98
CA ILE A 21 5.33 -5.08 -1.17
C ILE A 21 3.86 -4.69 -1.37
N VAL A 22 3.33 -3.78 -0.53
CA VAL A 22 1.94 -3.32 -0.66
C VAL A 22 1.67 -2.66 -2.01
N LYS A 23 2.60 -1.82 -2.49
CA LYS A 23 2.49 -1.16 -3.80
C LYS A 23 2.56 -2.15 -4.96
N GLU A 24 3.43 -3.16 -4.87
CA GLU A 24 3.54 -4.21 -5.89
C GLU A 24 2.26 -5.03 -6.00
N VAL A 25 1.70 -5.47 -4.86
CA VAL A 25 0.42 -6.19 -4.83
C VAL A 25 -0.71 -5.32 -5.39
N ALA A 26 -0.77 -4.04 -4.99
CA ALA A 26 -1.78 -3.11 -5.49
C ALA A 26 -1.67 -2.86 -7.01
N ALA A 27 -0.45 -2.75 -7.54
CA ALA A 27 -0.20 -2.56 -8.98
C ALA A 27 -0.65 -3.76 -9.83
N LEU A 28 -0.67 -4.96 -9.23
CA LEU A 28 -1.14 -6.19 -9.86
C LEU A 28 -2.63 -6.46 -9.61
N ASN A 29 -3.40 -5.49 -9.12
CA ASN A 29 -4.80 -5.62 -8.71
C ASN A 29 -5.04 -6.71 -7.64
N GLY A 30 -4.02 -7.00 -6.82
CA GLY A 30 -4.13 -7.93 -5.71
C GLY A 30 -4.84 -7.33 -4.49
N PRO A 31 -5.38 -8.16 -3.58
CA PRO A 31 -6.04 -7.69 -2.37
C PRO A 31 -5.05 -7.11 -1.35
N ILE A 32 -5.37 -5.94 -0.80
CA ILE A 32 -4.52 -5.24 0.19
C ILE A 32 -5.25 -4.81 1.47
N ASP A 33 -6.55 -5.14 1.59
CA ASP A 33 -7.43 -4.73 2.70
C ASP A 33 -6.90 -5.07 4.08
N SER A 34 -6.22 -6.21 4.22
CA SER A 34 -5.67 -6.67 5.51
C SER A 34 -4.34 -6.01 5.87
N PHE A 35 -3.74 -5.23 4.96
CA PHE A 35 -2.40 -4.65 5.14
C PHE A 35 -2.44 -3.13 5.27
N VAL A 36 -3.51 -2.48 4.84
CA VAL A 36 -3.64 -1.01 4.88
C VAL A 36 -5.01 -0.56 5.35
N PRO A 37 -5.12 0.62 5.98
CA PRO A 37 -6.40 1.23 6.28
C PRO A 37 -7.23 1.51 5.00
N PRO A 38 -8.56 1.57 5.10
CA PRO A 38 -9.46 1.81 3.95
C PRO A 38 -9.13 3.08 3.15
N ALA A 39 -8.73 4.16 3.83
CA ALA A 39 -8.33 5.41 3.18
C ALA A 39 -7.12 5.24 2.25
N VAL A 40 -6.15 4.41 2.65
CA VAL A 40 -4.96 4.12 1.85
C VAL A 40 -5.30 3.21 0.68
N LYS A 41 -6.18 2.22 0.87
CA LYS A 41 -6.69 1.38 -0.24
C LYS A 41 -7.35 2.23 -1.31
N ALA A 42 -8.25 3.14 -0.94
CA ALA A 42 -8.93 4.03 -1.90
C ALA A 42 -7.92 4.90 -2.67
N ALA A 43 -6.91 5.44 -1.99
CA ALA A 43 -5.86 6.23 -2.62
C ALA A 43 -4.98 5.40 -3.59
N LEU A 44 -4.64 4.16 -3.22
CA LEU A 44 -3.87 3.26 -4.08
C LEU A 44 -4.65 2.86 -5.33
N VAL A 45 -5.94 2.50 -5.17
CA VAL A 45 -6.82 2.18 -6.31
C VAL A 45 -6.89 3.36 -7.27
N LYS A 46 -7.15 4.57 -6.76
CA LYS A 46 -7.19 5.79 -7.58
C LYS A 46 -5.85 6.03 -8.31
N LYS A 47 -4.73 5.91 -7.60
CA LYS A 47 -3.39 6.11 -8.16
C LYS A 47 -3.09 5.16 -9.32
N TYR A 48 -3.40 3.87 -9.16
CA TYR A 48 -3.14 2.87 -10.20
C TYR A 48 -4.19 2.90 -11.33
N SER A 49 -5.39 3.44 -11.09
CA SER A 49 -6.33 3.76 -12.18
C SER A 49 -5.88 4.95 -13.02
N GLU A 50 -5.18 5.93 -12.44
CA GLU A 50 -4.76 7.17 -13.12
C GLU A 50 -3.39 7.06 -13.82
N THR A 51 -2.52 6.13 -13.40
CA THR A 51 -1.10 6.07 -13.86
C THR A 51 -0.84 5.00 -14.95
N GLY A 52 -1.88 4.51 -15.63
CA GLY A 52 -1.75 3.77 -16.88
C GLY A 52 -1.80 2.25 -16.79
N ARG A 53 -2.96 1.70 -17.19
CA ARG A 53 -3.08 0.47 -17.96
C ARG A 53 -4.20 0.65 -19.01
N PRO A 54 -3.92 0.53 -20.31
CA PRO A 54 -4.92 0.52 -21.38
C PRO A 54 -5.36 -0.91 -21.70
N ASP A 55 -5.83 -1.67 -20.71
CA ASP A 55 -6.45 -2.97 -20.98
C ASP A 55 -7.72 -3.09 -20.16
N GLY A 56 -8.81 -3.10 -20.91
CA GLY A 56 -10.17 -3.16 -20.41
C GLY A 56 -10.40 -4.40 -19.54
N MET A 57 -10.89 -4.14 -18.34
CA MET A 57 -11.95 -4.95 -17.79
C MET A 57 -12.85 -3.96 -17.05
N GLU A 58 -13.89 -3.50 -17.74
CA GLU A 58 -15.11 -3.07 -17.05
C GLU A 58 -15.46 -4.17 -16.04
N ALA A 59 -15.46 -3.83 -14.76
CA ALA A 59 -16.19 -4.59 -13.76
C ALA A 59 -17.56 -3.90 -13.59
N PRO A 60 -18.62 -4.70 -13.40
CA PRO A 60 -20.02 -4.38 -13.74
C PRO A 60 -20.64 -3.18 -13.03
#